data_AF-A0A1L8CQX7-F1
#
_entry.id   AF-A0A1L8CQX7-F1
#
_cell.length_a   1.000
_cell.length_b   1.000
_cell.length_c   1.000
_cell.angle_alpha   90.00
_cell.angle_beta   90.00
_cell.angle_gamma   90.00
#
_symmetry.space_group_name_H-M   'P 1'
#
loop_
_entity.id
_entity.type
_entity.pdbx_description
1 polymer ?
#
loop_
_entity_poly.entity_id
_entity_poly.type
_entity_poly.pdbx_seq_one_letter_code
_entity_poly.pdbx_strand_id
1 'polypeptide(L)'
;MKKITSRLIISALIVNLTACGTIFHSERMGQRHSGEMDIKIAVADGIGLLFFIVPGIIAFAVDFHYGTIYLPSRYGKNDTDKSFRLVKADKEITHDYLEALLTKELGLHVDLDADSTLTSENGSLNDIRLFNSKVRELASYSE
;
A
#
# COMPACT_ATOMS: atom_id res chain seq x y z
N MET A 1 -15.64 11.35 42.57
CA MET A 1 -14.85 12.07 41.54
C MET A 1 -13.55 11.33 41.16
N LYS A 2 -12.64 11.03 42.09
CA LYS A 2 -11.37 10.29 41.82
C LYS A 2 -11.52 8.94 41.07
N LYS A 3 -12.56 8.16 41.36
CA LYS A 3 -12.81 6.87 40.70
C LYS A 3 -13.26 7.01 39.24
N ILE A 4 -13.89 8.14 38.91
CA ILE A 4 -14.43 8.42 37.56
C ILE A 4 -13.29 8.94 36.67
N THR A 5 -12.46 9.84 37.20
CA THR A 5 -11.26 10.32 36.50
C THR A 5 -10.24 9.21 36.24
N SER A 6 -10.03 8.31 37.22
CA SER A 6 -9.16 7.15 37.03
C SER A 6 -9.67 6.20 35.93
N ARG A 7 -10.98 5.96 35.86
CA ARG A 7 -11.57 5.13 34.79
C ARG A 7 -11.45 5.77 33.40
N LEU A 8 -11.63 7.09 33.30
CA LEU A 8 -11.43 7.85 32.06
C LEU A 8 -9.97 7.79 31.57
N ILE A 9 -9.01 7.90 32.49
CA ILE A 9 -7.58 7.80 32.15
C ILE A 9 -7.24 6.39 31.66
N ILE A 10 -7.76 5.36 32.34
CA ILE A 10 -7.54 3.96 31.93
C ILE A 10 -8.19 3.68 30.57
N SER A 11 -9.41 4.15 30.31
CA SER A 11 -10.04 3.95 28.99
C SER A 11 -9.32 4.72 27.88
N ALA A 12 -8.88 5.94 28.16
CA ALA A 12 -8.07 6.72 27.21
C ALA A 12 -6.73 6.01 26.93
N LEU A 13 -6.11 5.40 27.95
CA LEU A 13 -4.86 4.65 27.78
C LEU A 13 -5.05 3.42 26.90
N ILE A 14 -6.13 2.65 27.11
CA ILE A 14 -6.46 1.48 26.28
C ILE A 14 -6.69 1.88 24.81
N VAL A 15 -7.37 3.01 24.57
CA VAL A 15 -7.58 3.55 23.21
C VAL A 15 -6.27 4.05 22.57
N ASN A 16 -5.29 4.53 23.34
CA ASN A 16 -3.97 4.89 22.82
C ASN A 16 -3.07 3.67 22.59
N LEU A 17 -3.31 2.53 23.26
CA LEU A 17 -2.59 1.28 22.96
C LEU A 17 -3.02 0.66 21.63
N THR A 18 -4.22 0.97 21.17
CA THR A 18 -4.71 0.49 19.88
C THR A 18 -4.24 1.43 18.79
N ALA A 19 -3.07 1.10 18.22
CA ALA A 19 -2.47 1.72 17.04
C ALA A 19 -3.54 2.26 16.08
N CYS A 20 -3.62 3.60 15.99
CA CYS A 20 -4.74 4.28 15.36
C CYS A 20 -4.81 3.91 13.87
N GLY A 21 -3.66 3.79 13.20
CA GLY A 21 -3.60 3.33 11.82
C GLY A 21 -4.13 1.91 11.65
N THR A 22 -3.85 1.02 12.61
CA THR A 22 -4.30 -0.37 12.60
C THR A 22 -5.82 -0.50 12.75
N ILE A 23 -6.48 0.40 13.49
CA ILE A 23 -7.94 0.43 13.60
C ILE A 23 -8.59 1.17 12.42
N PHE A 24 -8.15 2.38 12.10
CA PHE A 24 -8.80 3.22 11.10
C PHE A 24 -8.49 2.79 9.67
N HIS A 25 -7.34 2.14 9.48
CA HIS A 25 -6.81 1.78 8.18
C HIS A 25 -6.30 0.33 8.15
N SER A 26 -7.12 -0.60 8.63
CA SER A 26 -6.82 -2.04 8.62
C SER A 26 -6.56 -2.61 7.22
N GLU A 27 -7.08 -1.97 6.18
CA GLU A 27 -6.82 -2.31 4.78
C GLU A 27 -5.36 -2.10 4.34
N ARG A 28 -4.53 -1.44 5.16
CA ARG A 28 -3.12 -1.16 4.89
C ARG A 28 -2.14 -2.12 5.56
N MET A 29 -2.64 -3.07 6.34
CA MET A 29 -1.81 -4.06 7.03
C MET A 29 -1.03 -4.93 6.03
N GLY A 30 0.25 -5.17 6.31
CA GLY A 30 1.13 -5.99 5.47
C GLY A 30 1.75 -5.26 4.29
N GLN A 31 1.60 -3.92 4.22
CA GLN A 31 2.33 -3.13 3.25
C GLN A 31 3.83 -3.13 3.56
N ARG A 32 4.64 -3.36 2.53
CA ARG A 32 6.10 -3.22 2.65
C ARG A 32 6.42 -1.78 3.05
N HIS A 33 7.45 -1.61 3.88
CA HIS A 33 7.91 -0.34 4.48
C HIS A 33 8.44 0.70 3.47
N SER A 34 7.78 0.88 2.32
CA SER A 34 8.28 1.67 1.19
C SER A 34 7.27 2.72 0.68
N GLY A 35 6.37 3.21 1.53
CA GLY A 35 5.35 4.20 1.19
C GLY A 35 5.67 5.61 1.70
N GLU A 36 4.94 6.61 1.19
CA GLU A 36 4.88 7.95 1.78
C GLU A 36 4.23 7.87 3.16
N MET A 37 4.69 8.62 4.16
CA MET A 37 4.13 8.58 5.51
C MET A 37 2.77 9.30 5.58
N ASP A 38 1.74 8.66 6.13
CA ASP A 38 0.44 9.29 6.40
C ASP A 38 0.57 10.26 7.57
N ILE A 39 0.68 11.55 7.25
CA ILE A 39 0.84 12.63 8.24
C ILE A 39 -0.25 12.58 9.31
N LYS A 40 -1.48 12.14 9.00
CA LYS A 40 -2.57 12.11 9.98
C LYS A 40 -2.30 11.08 11.07
N ILE A 41 -1.85 9.89 10.67
CA ILE A 41 -1.55 8.79 11.61
C ILE A 41 -0.29 9.14 12.40
N ALA A 42 0.75 9.64 11.74
CA ALA A 42 1.98 10.08 12.40
C ALA A 42 1.74 11.19 13.44
N VAL A 43 0.86 12.15 13.15
CA VAL A 43 0.48 13.21 14.11
C VAL A 43 -0.34 12.63 15.27
N ALA A 44 -1.27 11.71 15.01
CA ALA A 44 -2.06 11.08 16.06
C ALA A 44 -1.18 10.29 17.05
N ASP A 45 -0.27 9.46 16.54
CA ASP A 45 0.69 8.73 17.38
C ASP A 45 1.67 9.67 18.08
N GLY A 46 2.08 10.76 17.41
CA GLY A 46 2.91 11.82 17.99
C GLY A 46 2.23 12.56 19.15
N ILE A 47 0.92 12.80 19.08
CA ILE A 47 0.14 13.33 20.19
C ILE A 47 0.12 12.33 21.35
N GLY A 48 -0.09 11.04 21.04
CA GLY A 48 0.01 9.95 22.02
C GLY A 48 1.36 9.94 22.73
N LEU A 49 2.46 10.07 21.96
CA LEU A 49 3.83 10.13 22.45
C LEU A 49 4.08 11.36 23.35
N LEU A 50 3.50 12.51 23.01
CA LEU A 50 3.68 13.77 23.74
C LEU A 50 3.03 13.73 25.13
N PHE A 51 1.81 13.22 25.24
CA PHE A 51 1.06 13.20 26.50
C PHE A 51 1.28 11.93 27.33
N PHE A 52 1.62 10.82 26.68
CA PHE A 52 1.81 9.52 27.32
C PHE A 52 2.93 8.73 26.61
N ILE A 53 4.17 8.88 27.09
CA ILE A 53 5.36 8.33 26.44
C ILE A 53 5.23 6.82 26.14
N VAL A 54 4.94 6.00 27.16
CA VAL A 54 4.89 4.53 27.01
C VAL A 54 3.86 4.08 25.98
N PRO A 55 2.57 4.43 26.08
CA PRO A 55 1.58 4.01 25.08
C PRO A 55 1.82 4.65 23.70
N GLY A 56 2.33 5.89 23.63
CA GLY A 56 2.64 6.54 22.35
C GLY A 56 3.76 5.84 21.57
N ILE A 57 4.82 5.39 22.25
CA ILE A 57 5.87 4.57 21.62
C ILE A 57 5.28 3.27 21.08
N ILE A 58 4.40 2.62 21.85
CA ILE A 58 3.77 1.35 21.45
C ILE A 58 2.89 1.56 20.20
N ALA A 59 2.04 2.59 20.18
CA ALA A 59 1.20 2.91 19.02
C ALA A 59 2.04 3.12 17.76
N PHE A 60 3.09 3.95 17.87
CA PHE A 60 4.01 4.22 16.78
C PHE A 60 4.70 2.93 16.31
N ALA A 61 5.23 2.11 17.22
CA ALA A 61 5.89 0.86 16.85
C ALA A 61 4.95 -0.12 16.13
N VAL A 62 3.71 -0.23 16.57
CA VAL A 62 2.69 -1.09 15.96
C VAL A 62 2.30 -0.58 14.58
N ASP A 63 2.04 0.73 14.42
CA ASP A 63 1.66 1.30 13.13
C ASP A 63 2.83 1.31 12.12
N PHE A 64 4.09 1.37 12.59
CA PHE A 64 5.27 1.11 11.75
C PHE A 64 5.37 -0.36 11.36
N HIS A 65 5.22 -1.29 12.31
CA HIS A 65 5.40 -2.73 12.09
C HIS A 65 4.38 -3.31 11.11
N TYR A 66 3.11 -2.92 11.23
CA TYR A 66 2.05 -3.34 10.32
C TYR A 66 2.00 -2.50 9.04
N GLY A 67 2.80 -1.45 8.94
CA GLY A 67 2.88 -0.56 7.79
C GLY A 67 1.69 0.41 7.65
N THR A 68 0.83 0.51 8.66
CA THR A 68 -0.40 1.33 8.66
C THR A 68 -0.10 2.82 8.78
N ILE A 69 1.07 3.20 9.28
CA ILE A 69 1.54 4.61 9.26
C ILE A 69 1.86 5.10 7.85
N TYR A 70 2.05 4.19 6.88
CA TYR A 70 2.30 4.56 5.50
C TYR A 70 1.00 4.71 4.72
N LEU A 71 1.03 5.60 3.74
CA LEU A 71 0.02 5.63 2.69
C LEU A 71 0.16 4.37 1.84
N PRO A 72 -0.96 3.77 1.39
CA PRO A 72 -0.91 2.69 0.43
C PRO A 72 -0.13 3.15 -0.80
N SER A 73 0.89 2.37 -1.18
CA SER A 73 1.58 2.57 -2.45
C SER A 73 0.52 2.75 -3.54
N ARG A 74 0.56 3.87 -4.25
CA ARG A 74 -0.44 4.29 -5.25
C ARG A 74 -0.47 3.41 -6.50
N TYR A 75 -0.14 2.13 -6.40
CA TYR A 75 -0.38 1.16 -7.46
C TYR A 75 -1.88 0.88 -7.55
N GLY A 76 -2.57 1.69 -8.35
CA GLY A 76 -3.93 1.41 -8.83
C GLY A 76 -5.10 2.13 -8.16
N LYS A 77 -4.89 3.08 -7.23
CA LYS A 77 -5.97 3.93 -6.70
C LYS A 77 -5.97 5.29 -7.39
N ASN A 78 -6.71 5.38 -8.49
CA ASN A 78 -7.44 6.56 -8.99
C ASN A 78 -6.78 7.94 -8.77
N ASP A 79 -5.49 8.08 -9.08
CA ASP A 79 -4.94 9.38 -9.44
C ASP A 79 -5.16 9.53 -10.94
N THR A 80 -6.35 9.98 -11.30
CA THR A 80 -6.76 10.29 -12.68
C THR A 80 -5.83 11.30 -13.35
N ASP A 81 -4.96 11.97 -12.59
CA ASP A 81 -4.07 12.99 -13.14
C ASP A 81 -2.63 12.51 -13.37
N LYS A 82 -2.21 11.34 -12.86
CA LYS A 82 -0.77 10.96 -12.91
C LYS A 82 -0.34 9.49 -13.10
N SER A 83 -1.20 8.50 -13.34
CA SER A 83 -0.75 7.10 -13.13
C SER A 83 -0.66 6.15 -14.33
N PHE A 84 -0.87 6.59 -15.58
CA PHE A 84 -0.57 5.77 -16.75
C PHE A 84 -0.04 6.62 -17.90
N ARG A 85 1.19 6.35 -18.34
CA ARG A 85 1.69 6.90 -19.60
C ARG A 85 1.15 6.03 -20.73
N LEU A 86 0.16 6.56 -21.46
CA LEU A 86 -0.38 5.91 -22.64
C LEU A 86 0.68 5.94 -23.75
N VAL A 87 1.25 4.78 -24.04
CA VAL A 87 2.14 4.58 -25.19
C VAL A 87 1.33 3.89 -26.26
N LYS A 88 1.08 4.59 -27.36
CA LYS A 88 0.38 4.00 -28.51
C LYS A 88 1.37 3.10 -29.26
N ALA A 89 0.96 1.87 -29.54
CA ALA A 89 1.68 1.02 -30.46
C ALA A 89 1.37 1.47 -31.89
N ASP A 90 2.40 1.83 -32.65
CA ASP A 90 2.27 2.22 -34.07
C ASP A 90 2.24 1.01 -35.01
N LYS A 91 2.44 -0.19 -34.46
CA LYS A 91 2.51 -1.49 -35.16
C LYS A 91 1.72 -2.53 -34.38
N GLU A 92 1.48 -3.67 -35.02
CA GLU A 92 0.92 -4.86 -34.38
C GLU A 92 1.77 -5.24 -33.15
N ILE A 93 1.11 -5.59 -32.04
CA ILE A 93 1.78 -5.89 -30.77
C ILE A 93 2.30 -7.33 -30.84
N THR A 94 3.52 -7.50 -31.36
CA THR A 94 4.31 -8.74 -31.27
C THR A 94 5.15 -8.74 -30.00
N HIS A 95 5.52 -9.91 -29.47
CA HIS A 95 6.34 -10.06 -28.26
C HIS A 95 7.66 -9.27 -28.38
N ASP A 96 8.43 -9.50 -29.45
CA ASP A 96 9.68 -8.77 -29.72
C ASP A 96 9.51 -7.23 -29.74
N TYR A 97 8.41 -6.77 -30.33
CA TYR A 97 8.12 -5.33 -30.41
C TYR A 97 7.74 -4.76 -29.05
N LEU A 98 6.96 -5.50 -28.27
CA LEU A 98 6.55 -5.11 -26.93
C LEU A 98 7.75 -5.08 -25.98
N GLU A 99 8.66 -6.06 -26.04
CA GLU A 99 9.91 -6.06 -25.27
C GLU A 99 10.80 -4.87 -25.60
N ALA A 100 10.98 -4.58 -26.89
CA ALA A 100 11.75 -3.42 -27.33
C ALA A 100 11.12 -2.10 -26.85
N LEU A 101 9.78 -2.01 -26.88
CA LEU A 101 9.04 -0.84 -26.42
C LEU A 101 9.13 -0.68 -24.89
N LEU A 102 8.98 -1.76 -24.13
CA LEU A 102 9.11 -1.78 -22.67
C LEU A 102 10.54 -1.43 -22.25
N THR A 103 11.54 -2.00 -22.91
CA THR A 103 12.96 -1.70 -22.65
C THR A 103 13.27 -0.23 -22.92
N LYS A 104 12.74 0.32 -24.02
CA LYS A 104 12.92 1.73 -24.37
C LYS A 104 12.26 2.69 -23.35
N GLU A 105 11.04 2.37 -22.92
CA GLU A 105 10.26 3.28 -22.06
C GLU A 105 10.55 3.13 -20.56
N LEU A 106 10.97 1.94 -20.13
CA LEU A 106 11.23 1.62 -18.72
C LEU A 106 12.72 1.49 -18.40
N GLY A 107 13.60 1.33 -19.40
CA GLY A 107 15.03 1.09 -19.19
C GLY A 107 15.35 -0.29 -18.59
N LEU A 108 14.38 -1.20 -18.59
CA LEU A 108 14.48 -2.56 -18.03
C LEU A 108 14.37 -3.57 -19.15
N HIS A 109 15.29 -4.53 -19.22
CA HIS A 109 15.16 -5.66 -20.13
C HIS A 109 14.04 -6.58 -19.61
N VAL A 110 12.98 -6.72 -20.39
CA VAL A 110 11.84 -7.59 -20.08
C VAL A 110 11.88 -8.77 -21.03
N ASP A 111 11.83 -9.97 -20.48
CA ASP A 111 11.69 -11.22 -21.21
C ASP A 111 10.25 -11.71 -21.03
N LEU A 112 9.45 -11.63 -22.08
CA LEU A 112 8.04 -12.01 -22.09
C LEU A 112 7.84 -13.51 -22.22
N ASP A 113 8.87 -14.25 -22.63
CA ASP A 113 8.86 -15.71 -22.76
C ASP A 113 9.33 -16.42 -21.49
N ALA A 114 9.86 -15.67 -20.51
CA ALA A 114 10.22 -16.23 -19.21
C ALA A 114 8.99 -16.81 -18.48
N ASP A 115 9.19 -17.96 -17.82
CA ASP A 115 8.15 -18.68 -17.05
C ASP A 115 7.57 -17.84 -15.90
N SER A 116 8.27 -16.78 -15.50
CA SER A 116 7.84 -15.79 -14.49
C SER A 116 6.96 -14.65 -15.05
N THR A 117 6.71 -14.61 -16.36
CA THR A 117 6.01 -13.52 -17.02
C THR A 117 4.58 -13.93 -17.40
N LEU A 118 3.60 -13.12 -16.99
CA LEU A 118 2.19 -13.35 -17.32
C LEU A 118 1.71 -12.28 -18.31
N THR A 119 1.44 -12.72 -19.54
CA THR A 119 0.91 -11.86 -20.61
C THR A 119 -0.58 -12.13 -20.79
N SER A 120 -1.41 -11.09 -20.81
CA SER A 120 -2.85 -11.19 -21.04
C SER A 120 -3.32 -10.05 -21.94
N GLU A 121 -3.93 -10.42 -23.07
CA GLU A 121 -4.64 -9.47 -23.92
C GLU A 121 -5.99 -9.13 -23.27
N ASN A 122 -6.24 -7.84 -23.05
CA ASN A 122 -7.43 -7.36 -22.36
C ASN A 122 -8.20 -6.39 -23.26
N GLY A 123 -9.45 -6.73 -23.59
CA GLY A 123 -10.31 -5.92 -24.46
C GLY A 123 -11.06 -4.81 -23.71
N SER A 124 -11.13 -4.89 -22.38
CA SER A 124 -11.82 -3.91 -21.53
C SER A 124 -11.04 -3.60 -20.26
N LEU A 125 -11.22 -2.39 -19.73
CA LEU A 125 -10.65 -1.97 -18.45
C LEU A 125 -11.14 -2.83 -17.26
N ASN A 126 -12.30 -3.49 -17.40
CA ASN A 126 -12.78 -4.43 -16.40
C ASN A 126 -11.93 -5.72 -16.35
N ASP A 127 -11.39 -6.15 -17.48
CA ASP A 127 -10.57 -7.36 -17.58
C ASP A 127 -9.21 -7.14 -16.90
N ILE A 128 -8.66 -5.93 -17.03
CA ILE A 128 -7.43 -5.50 -16.33
C ILE A 128 -7.60 -5.57 -14.81
N ARG A 129 -8.78 -5.22 -14.28
CA ARG A 129 -9.05 -5.32 -12.83
C ARG A 129 -9.05 -6.77 -12.35
N LEU A 130 -9.61 -7.68 -13.15
CA LEU A 130 -9.64 -9.10 -12.85
C LEU A 130 -8.22 -9.70 -12.91
N PHE A 131 -7.44 -9.34 -13.92
CA PHE A 131 -6.04 -9.74 -14.04
C PHE A 131 -5.22 -9.32 -12.82
N ASN A 132 -5.37 -8.08 -12.36
CA ASN A 132 -4.68 -7.58 -11.17
C ASN A 132 -5.04 -8.38 -9.90
N SER A 133 -6.32 -8.74 -9.73
CA SER A 133 -6.72 -9.59 -8.58
C SER A 133 -6.06 -10.97 -8.61
N LYS A 134 -5.90 -11.57 -9.80
CA LYS A 134 -5.27 -12.88 -9.99
C LYS A 134 -3.76 -12.84 -9.76
N VAL A 135 -3.08 -11.81 -10.26
CA VAL A 135 -1.64 -11.59 -10.00
C VAL A 135 -1.40 -11.43 -8.49
N ARG A 136 -2.27 -10.70 -7.79
CA ARG A 136 -2.16 -10.50 -6.34
C ARG A 136 -2.35 -11.80 -5.55
N GLU A 137 -3.26 -12.67 -5.98
CA GLU A 137 -3.44 -14.00 -5.41
C GLU A 137 -2.19 -14.86 -5.58
N LEU A 138 -1.61 -14.89 -6.79
CA LEU A 138 -0.38 -15.64 -7.07
C LEU A 138 0.83 -15.11 -6.30
N ALA A 139 0.97 -13.78 -6.19
CA ALA A 139 2.04 -13.16 -5.41
C ALA A 139 1.92 -13.43 -3.91
N SER A 140 0.69 -13.56 -3.39
CA SER A 140 0.43 -13.91 -1.99
C SER A 140 0.75 -15.38 -1.66
N TYR A 141 0.90 -16.24 -2.67
CA TYR A 141 1.26 -17.65 -2.50
C TYR A 141 2.78 -17.89 -2.55
N SER A 142 3.55 -16.84 -2.85
CA SER A 142 5.02 -16.87 -2.99
C SER A 142 5.76 -16.36 -1.74
N GLU A 143 5.07 -16.03 -0.65
CA GLU A 143 5.62 -15.77 0.69
C GLU A 143 5.34 -16.96 1.62
#